data_AF-A0A536GBK3-F1
#
_entry.id   AF-A0A536GBK3-F1
#
_cell.length_a   1.000
_cell.length_b   1.000
_cell.length_c   1.000
_cell.angle_alpha   90.00
_cell.angle_beta   90.00
_cell.angle_gamma   90.00
#
_symmetry.space_group_name_H-M   'P 1'
#
loop_
_entity.id
_entity.type
_entity.pdbx_description
1 polymer ?
#
loop_
_entity_poly.entity_id
_entity_poly.type
_entity_poly.pdbx_seq_one_letter_code
_entity_poly.pdbx_strand_id
1 'polypeptide(L)'
;MRLLGGRAGGAWGIAFVVLVLVSAAMASLPTAGDSEATIAAFYRDHATIVVLQQVIGVLALLPLVAFGLSIAPNRWLRPALFLLVAVELVTNIVPLVIVAAPGAAHPLTLVEDLADSALFVSVALFLIAATLGEALWLRAIAYAVGAACIIRALASPLGVTALDLVAPLAFVLFVLLLSIRLLVKPPMQVAVQPGR
;
A
#
# COMPACT_ATOMS: atom_id res chain seq x y z
N MET A 1 20.50 -7.23 9.10
CA MET A 1 20.04 -8.64 9.12
C MET A 1 18.76 -8.73 8.30
N ARG A 2 18.73 -9.55 7.24
CA ARG A 2 17.48 -9.94 6.56
C ARG A 2 16.76 -10.93 7.48
N LEU A 3 15.58 -10.58 7.97
CA LEU A 3 14.82 -11.44 8.89
C LEU A 3 14.15 -12.63 8.16
N LEU A 4 13.98 -12.52 6.84
CA LEU A 4 13.35 -13.51 5.98
C LEU A 4 14.23 -13.74 4.75
N GLY A 5 14.40 -15.00 4.33
CA GLY A 5 15.14 -15.35 3.11
C GLY A 5 14.49 -14.71 1.87
N GLY A 6 15.29 -14.45 0.81
CA GLY A 6 14.82 -13.75 -0.39
C GLY A 6 13.52 -14.34 -0.98
N ARG A 7 13.43 -15.67 -1.05
CA ARG A 7 12.23 -16.37 -1.55
C ARG A 7 11.00 -16.18 -0.66
N ALA A 8 11.18 -16.27 0.67
CA ALA A 8 10.09 -16.01 1.61
C ALA A 8 9.60 -14.55 1.51
N GLY A 9 10.53 -13.60 1.36
CA GLY A 9 10.21 -12.19 1.12
C GLY A 9 9.33 -11.96 -0.10
N GLY A 10 9.65 -12.60 -1.22
CA GLY A 10 8.83 -12.50 -2.42
C GLY A 10 7.44 -13.15 -2.28
N ALA A 11 7.31 -14.26 -1.55
CA ALA A 11 6.00 -14.85 -1.26
C ALA A 11 5.12 -13.91 -0.41
N TRP A 12 5.70 -13.22 0.57
CA TRP A 12 4.99 -12.22 1.36
C TRP A 12 4.50 -11.05 0.50
N GLY A 13 5.32 -10.56 -0.43
CA GLY A 13 4.89 -9.50 -1.33
C GLY A 13 3.76 -9.91 -2.27
N ILE A 14 3.74 -11.17 -2.75
CA ILE A 14 2.60 -11.71 -3.51
C ILE A 14 1.34 -11.80 -2.64
N ALA A 15 1.46 -12.29 -1.40
CA ALA A 15 0.32 -12.36 -0.48
C ALA A 15 -0.29 -10.98 -0.22
N PHE A 16 0.55 -9.95 -0.05
CA PHE A 16 0.11 -8.56 0.05
C PHE A 16 -0.68 -8.12 -1.20
N VAL A 17 -0.11 -8.34 -2.40
CA VAL A 17 -0.77 -7.98 -3.67
C VAL A 17 -2.14 -8.65 -3.80
N VAL A 18 -2.25 -9.94 -3.50
CA VAL A 18 -3.52 -10.67 -3.57
C VAL A 18 -4.56 -10.08 -2.60
N LEU A 19 -4.18 -9.84 -1.34
CA LEU A 19 -5.11 -9.28 -0.35
C LEU A 19 -5.59 -7.88 -0.74
N VAL A 20 -4.71 -7.02 -1.24
CA VAL A 20 -5.08 -5.67 -1.70
C VAL A 20 -6.02 -5.74 -2.90
N LEU A 21 -5.76 -6.60 -3.88
CA LEU A 21 -6.63 -6.76 -5.05
C LEU A 21 -8.01 -7.33 -4.66
N VAL A 22 -8.06 -8.27 -3.72
CA VAL A 22 -9.32 -8.79 -3.18
C VAL A 22 -10.10 -7.67 -2.48
N SER A 23 -9.43 -6.91 -1.59
CA SER A 23 -10.04 -5.78 -0.89
C SER A 23 -10.60 -4.74 -1.86
N ALA A 24 -9.81 -4.34 -2.87
CA ALA A 24 -10.22 -3.36 -3.88
C ALA A 24 -11.37 -3.84 -4.78
N ALA A 25 -11.54 -5.15 -4.95
CA ALA A 25 -12.62 -5.71 -5.76
C ALA A 25 -13.96 -5.81 -5.00
N MET A 26 -13.97 -5.62 -3.67
CA MET A 26 -15.18 -5.78 -2.85
C MET A 26 -16.14 -4.60 -2.99
N ALA A 27 -15.64 -3.37 -2.83
CA ALA A 27 -16.43 -2.17 -2.98
C ALA A 27 -15.54 -0.95 -3.28
N SER A 28 -16.11 -0.01 -4.03
CA SER A 28 -15.58 1.36 -4.10
C SER A 28 -16.28 2.17 -3.01
N LEU A 29 -15.50 2.75 -2.09
CA LEU A 29 -16.04 3.64 -1.07
C LEU A 29 -16.39 5.00 -1.69
N PRO A 30 -17.43 5.69 -1.18
CA PRO A 30 -17.74 7.05 -1.60
C PRO A 30 -16.67 8.04 -1.12
N THR A 31 -16.50 9.15 -1.84
CA THR A 31 -15.51 10.20 -1.54
C THR A 31 -16.19 11.49 -1.11
N ALA A 32 -15.45 12.51 -0.64
CA ALA A 32 -16.08 13.78 -0.25
C ALA A 32 -16.64 14.58 -1.44
N GLY A 33 -16.41 14.14 -2.67
CA GLY A 33 -17.10 14.64 -3.86
C GLY A 33 -18.56 14.17 -3.98
N ASP A 34 -18.94 13.10 -3.27
CA ASP A 34 -20.30 12.58 -3.25
C ASP A 34 -21.21 13.38 -2.30
N SER A 35 -22.52 13.35 -2.56
CA SER A 35 -23.49 14.01 -1.69
C SER A 35 -23.58 13.32 -0.31
N GLU A 36 -23.87 14.08 0.74
CA GLU A 36 -24.04 13.54 2.10
C GLU A 36 -25.09 12.41 2.15
N ALA A 37 -26.18 12.55 1.39
CA ALA A 37 -27.21 11.52 1.29
C ALA A 37 -26.68 10.23 0.64
N THR A 38 -25.83 10.35 -0.39
CA THR A 38 -25.18 9.22 -1.06
C THR A 38 -24.22 8.50 -0.11
N ILE A 39 -23.35 9.26 0.59
CA ILE A 39 -22.39 8.71 1.55
C ILE A 39 -23.14 7.96 2.67
N ALA A 40 -24.15 8.59 3.26
CA ALA A 40 -24.92 7.99 4.35
C ALA A 40 -25.72 6.75 3.92
N ALA A 41 -26.25 6.74 2.70
CA ALA A 41 -26.95 5.57 2.15
C ALA A 41 -25.98 4.40 1.95
N PHE A 42 -24.81 4.65 1.34
CA PHE A 42 -23.82 3.61 1.10
C PHE A 42 -23.37 2.92 2.39
N TYR A 43 -22.97 3.69 3.40
CA TYR A 43 -22.50 3.12 4.67
C TYR A 43 -23.61 2.37 5.44
N ARG A 44 -24.87 2.78 5.28
CA ARG A 44 -26.02 2.07 5.85
C ARG A 44 -26.26 0.73 5.17
N ASP A 45 -26.19 0.71 3.84
CA ASP A 45 -26.57 -0.46 3.04
C ASP A 45 -25.42 -1.48 2.91
N HIS A 46 -24.17 -1.04 3.09
CA HIS A 46 -22.96 -1.84 2.85
C HIS A 46 -22.02 -1.97 4.06
N ALA A 47 -22.48 -1.66 5.28
CA ALA A 47 -21.66 -1.71 6.50
C ALA A 47 -20.82 -2.98 6.64
N THR A 48 -21.41 -4.16 6.38
CA THR A 48 -20.71 -5.45 6.47
C THR A 48 -19.56 -5.56 5.47
N ILE A 49 -19.77 -5.09 4.23
CA ILE A 49 -18.75 -5.14 3.18
C ILE A 49 -17.61 -4.19 3.54
N VAL A 50 -17.92 -2.98 4.03
CA VAL A 50 -16.93 -2.01 4.51
C VAL A 50 -16.08 -2.64 5.61
N VAL A 51 -16.69 -3.22 6.64
CA VAL A 51 -15.95 -3.83 7.76
C VAL A 51 -15.04 -4.95 7.27
N LEU A 52 -15.52 -5.83 6.40
CA LEU A 52 -14.71 -6.90 5.83
C LEU A 52 -13.54 -6.36 5.00
N GLN A 53 -13.77 -5.31 4.20
CA GLN A 53 -12.74 -4.64 3.42
C GLN A 53 -11.62 -4.10 4.32
N GLN A 54 -11.97 -3.43 5.43
CA GLN A 54 -10.98 -2.91 6.38
C GLN A 54 -10.24 -4.01 7.13
N VAL A 55 -10.91 -5.11 7.48
CA VAL A 55 -10.24 -6.27 8.09
C VAL A 55 -9.21 -6.86 7.13
N ILE A 56 -9.55 -7.02 5.85
CA ILE A 56 -8.60 -7.51 4.84
C ILE A 56 -7.44 -6.53 4.64
N GLY A 57 -7.72 -5.22 4.60
CA GLY A 57 -6.70 -4.17 4.52
C GLY A 57 -5.71 -4.22 5.68
N VAL A 58 -6.19 -4.32 6.92
CA VAL A 58 -5.34 -4.50 8.12
C VAL A 58 -4.56 -5.82 8.06
N LEU A 59 -5.17 -6.91 7.61
CA LEU A 59 -4.47 -8.19 7.44
C LEU A 59 -3.36 -8.10 6.38
N ALA A 60 -3.52 -7.28 5.35
CA ALA A 60 -2.51 -7.05 4.32
C ALA A 60 -1.25 -6.33 4.84
N LEU A 61 -1.32 -5.64 5.99
CA LEU A 61 -0.15 -5.03 6.60
C LEU A 61 0.90 -6.06 7.04
N LEU A 62 0.48 -7.25 7.46
CA LEU A 62 1.39 -8.33 7.86
C LEU A 62 2.33 -8.75 6.71
N PRO A 63 1.82 -9.16 5.52
CA PRO A 63 2.66 -9.45 4.38
C PRO A 63 3.42 -8.23 3.87
N LEU A 64 2.86 -7.01 3.93
CA LEU A 64 3.58 -5.78 3.56
C LEU A 64 4.84 -5.57 4.42
N VAL A 65 4.70 -5.67 5.74
CA VAL A 65 5.81 -5.53 6.68
C VAL A 65 6.84 -6.63 6.46
N ALA A 66 6.40 -7.88 6.35
CA ALA A 66 7.27 -9.02 6.09
C ALA A 66 8.05 -8.86 4.77
N PHE A 67 7.38 -8.39 3.71
CA PHE A 67 7.99 -8.05 2.43
C PHE A 67 9.02 -6.92 2.59
N GLY A 68 8.65 -5.79 3.18
CA GLY A 68 9.53 -4.64 3.37
C GLY A 68 10.78 -4.99 4.20
N LEU A 69 10.63 -5.84 5.23
CA LEU A 69 11.75 -6.32 6.05
C LEU A 69 12.66 -7.35 5.32
N SER A 70 12.21 -7.92 4.21
CA SER A 70 13.02 -8.83 3.38
C SER A 70 13.93 -8.10 2.38
N ILE A 71 13.62 -6.83 2.07
CA ILE A 71 14.40 -5.97 1.18
C ILE A 71 15.76 -5.65 1.83
N ALA A 72 16.78 -5.40 1.00
CA ALA A 72 18.10 -5.02 1.50
C ALA A 72 17.99 -3.75 2.38
N PRO A 73 18.51 -3.79 3.62
CA PRO A 73 18.33 -2.70 4.56
C PRO A 73 19.10 -1.46 4.12
N ASN A 74 18.48 -0.29 4.29
CA ASN A 74 19.13 1.01 4.23
C ASN A 74 18.49 1.95 5.27
N ARG A 75 19.10 3.12 5.51
CA ARG A 75 18.67 4.05 6.56
C ARG A 75 17.24 4.61 6.39
N TRP A 76 16.69 4.57 5.18
CA TRP A 76 15.38 5.15 4.86
C TRP A 76 14.25 4.13 4.75
N LEU A 77 14.57 2.86 4.49
CA LEU A 77 13.57 1.82 4.24
C LEU A 77 12.61 1.61 5.42
N ARG A 78 13.14 1.49 6.64
CA ARG A 78 12.30 1.26 7.83
C ARG A 78 11.42 2.47 8.16
N PRO A 79 11.94 3.72 8.20
CA PRO A 79 11.08 4.89 8.36
C PRO A 79 9.97 4.97 7.31
N ALA A 80 10.29 4.74 6.03
CA ALA A 80 9.29 4.80 4.96
C ALA A 80 8.24 3.67 5.08
N LEU A 81 8.66 2.45 5.44
CA LEU A 81 7.75 1.34 5.69
C LEU A 81 6.82 1.62 6.89
N PHE A 82 7.36 2.12 8.00
CA PHE A 82 6.54 2.42 9.17
C PHE A 82 5.57 3.57 8.92
N LEU A 83 6.00 4.60 8.17
CA LEU A 83 5.10 5.67 7.74
C LEU A 83 3.97 5.10 6.88
N LEU A 84 4.29 4.26 5.89
CA LEU A 84 3.30 3.61 5.02
C LEU A 84 2.30 2.79 5.83
N VAL A 85 2.78 1.97 6.76
CA VAL A 85 1.91 1.17 7.64
C VAL A 85 1.05 2.05 8.55
N ALA A 86 1.61 3.12 9.11
CA ALA A 86 0.87 4.03 9.98
C ALA A 86 -0.25 4.74 9.23
N VAL A 87 0.02 5.23 8.02
CA VAL A 87 -0.99 5.90 7.20
C VAL A 87 -2.05 4.91 6.70
N GLU A 88 -1.65 3.72 6.27
CA GLU A 88 -2.58 2.66 5.89
C GLU A 88 -3.48 2.23 7.07
N LEU A 89 -2.97 2.21 8.31
CA LEU A 89 -3.84 1.99 9.47
C LEU A 89 -4.89 3.09 9.62
N VAL A 90 -4.52 4.35 9.38
CA VAL A 90 -5.48 5.46 9.44
C VAL A 90 -6.55 5.32 8.36
N THR A 91 -6.19 4.98 7.11
CA THR A 91 -7.16 4.77 6.02
C THR A 91 -8.11 3.60 6.31
N ASN A 92 -7.68 2.61 7.10
CA ASN A 92 -8.56 1.52 7.53
C ASN A 92 -9.47 1.87 8.72
N ILE A 93 -9.02 2.77 9.61
CA ILE A 93 -9.79 3.16 10.81
C ILE A 93 -10.95 4.09 10.46
N VAL A 94 -10.77 5.05 9.55
CA VAL A 94 -11.77 6.08 9.26
C VAL A 94 -13.11 5.48 8.77
N PRO A 95 -13.15 4.54 7.80
CA PRO A 95 -14.38 3.88 7.39
C PRO A 95 -15.10 3.16 8.53
N LEU A 96 -14.35 2.54 9.45
CA LEU A 96 -14.93 1.87 10.63
C LEU A 96 -15.57 2.87 11.58
N VAL A 97 -14.96 4.05 11.75
CA VAL A 97 -15.55 5.14 12.54
C VAL A 97 -16.82 5.66 11.87
N ILE A 98 -16.85 5.77 10.54
CA ILE A 98 -18.06 6.18 9.80
C ILE A 98 -19.19 5.17 10.03
N VAL A 99 -18.90 3.87 9.93
CA VAL A 99 -19.87 2.80 10.23
C VAL A 99 -20.40 2.91 11.67
N ALA A 100 -19.51 3.19 12.64
CA ALA A 100 -19.88 3.30 14.05
C ALA A 100 -20.61 4.61 14.41
N ALA A 101 -20.35 5.69 13.67
CA ALA A 101 -20.90 7.03 13.92
C ALA A 101 -21.43 7.67 12.62
N PRO A 102 -22.58 7.22 12.09
CA PRO A 102 -23.09 7.65 10.79
C PRO A 102 -23.36 9.15 10.68
N GLY A 103 -23.68 9.82 11.79
CA GLY A 103 -23.91 11.27 11.83
C GLY A 103 -22.66 12.13 11.60
N ALA A 104 -21.47 11.51 11.58
CA ALA A 104 -20.20 12.18 11.28
C ALA A 104 -19.63 11.75 9.91
N ALA A 105 -20.40 11.07 9.06
CA ALA A 105 -19.91 10.48 7.83
C ALA A 105 -19.19 11.50 6.94
N HIS A 106 -19.83 12.64 6.62
CA HIS A 106 -19.26 13.62 5.71
C HIS A 106 -17.92 14.23 6.17
N PRO A 107 -17.77 14.77 7.40
CA PRO A 107 -16.46 15.28 7.84
C PRO A 107 -15.41 14.18 7.98
N LEU A 108 -15.81 12.93 8.27
CA LEU A 108 -14.88 11.80 8.30
C LEU A 108 -14.42 11.40 6.89
N THR A 109 -15.27 11.51 5.86
CA THR A 109 -14.86 11.29 4.47
C THR A 109 -13.79 12.29 4.02
N LEU A 110 -13.81 13.54 4.51
CA LEU A 110 -12.72 14.50 4.27
C LEU A 110 -11.39 14.05 4.91
N VAL A 111 -11.47 13.46 6.11
CA VAL A 111 -10.29 12.89 6.78
C VAL A 111 -9.78 11.67 6.00
N GLU A 112 -10.69 10.85 5.47
CA GLU A 112 -10.35 9.70 4.64
C GLU A 112 -9.64 10.11 3.35
N ASP A 113 -10.16 11.11 2.64
CA ASP A 113 -9.53 11.64 1.43
C ASP A 113 -8.13 12.19 1.71
N LEU A 114 -7.93 12.87 2.85
CA LEU A 114 -6.61 13.34 3.26
C LEU A 114 -5.67 12.18 3.63
N ALA A 115 -6.18 11.16 4.30
CA ALA A 115 -5.42 9.96 4.65
C ALA A 115 -5.02 9.18 3.39
N ASP A 116 -5.89 9.11 2.39
CA ASP A 116 -5.59 8.52 1.08
C ASP A 116 -4.48 9.30 0.35
N SER A 117 -4.57 10.64 0.29
CA SER A 117 -3.47 11.45 -0.24
C SER A 117 -2.15 11.18 0.50
N ALA A 118 -2.17 11.11 1.83
CA ALA A 118 -0.99 10.79 2.63
C ALA A 118 -0.48 9.36 2.34
N LEU A 119 -1.38 8.41 2.06
CA LEU A 119 -1.04 7.03 1.73
C LEU A 119 -0.19 6.99 0.47
N PHE A 120 -0.61 7.68 -0.60
CA PHE A 120 0.14 7.73 -1.85
C PHE A 120 1.50 8.44 -1.72
N VAL A 121 1.60 9.46 -0.86
CA VAL A 121 2.90 10.07 -0.53
C VAL A 121 3.81 9.06 0.17
N SER A 122 3.28 8.33 1.15
CA SER A 122 4.04 7.31 1.88
C SER A 122 4.48 6.13 0.99
N VAL A 123 3.63 5.73 0.03
CA VAL A 123 3.95 4.75 -1.02
C VAL A 123 5.14 5.22 -1.85
N ALA A 124 5.12 6.48 -2.32
CA ALA A 124 6.23 7.01 -3.11
C ALA A 124 7.56 6.98 -2.33
N LEU A 125 7.54 7.37 -1.06
CA LEU A 125 8.71 7.31 -0.18
C LEU A 125 9.20 5.87 0.02
N PHE A 126 8.28 4.93 0.23
CA PHE A 126 8.60 3.51 0.35
C PHE A 126 9.25 2.95 -0.92
N LEU A 127 8.70 3.26 -2.11
CA LEU A 127 9.24 2.80 -3.40
C LEU A 127 10.66 3.31 -3.63
N ILE A 128 10.91 4.59 -3.34
CA ILE A 128 12.24 5.19 -3.44
C ILE A 128 13.20 4.47 -2.48
N ALA A 129 12.82 4.34 -1.21
CA ALA A 129 13.67 3.72 -0.19
C ALA A 129 13.94 2.23 -0.48
N ALA A 130 12.94 1.49 -0.97
CA ALA A 130 13.04 0.08 -1.34
C ALA A 130 14.00 -0.18 -2.50
N THR A 131 14.23 0.82 -3.37
CA THR A 131 15.00 0.64 -4.61
C THR A 131 16.38 1.29 -4.60
N LEU A 132 16.78 2.02 -3.56
CA LEU A 132 18.08 2.70 -3.50
C LEU A 132 19.28 1.80 -3.83
N GLY A 133 19.22 0.51 -3.46
CA GLY A 133 20.28 -0.47 -3.70
C GLY A 133 20.06 -1.38 -4.92
N GLU A 134 19.03 -1.13 -5.74
CA GLU A 134 18.69 -1.96 -6.89
C GLU A 134 19.23 -1.38 -8.21
N ALA A 135 19.11 -2.17 -9.30
CA ALA A 135 19.55 -1.77 -10.63
C ALA A 135 18.86 -0.48 -11.11
N LEU A 136 19.55 0.31 -11.94
CA LEU A 136 19.09 1.63 -12.40
C LEU A 136 17.70 1.59 -13.04
N TRP A 137 17.40 0.56 -13.83
CA TRP A 137 16.09 0.43 -14.48
C TRP A 137 14.96 0.21 -13.47
N LEU A 138 15.19 -0.55 -12.39
CA LEU A 138 14.18 -0.74 -11.33
C LEU A 138 13.93 0.57 -10.58
N ARG A 139 15.00 1.33 -10.33
CA ARG A 139 14.90 2.66 -9.71
C ARG A 139 14.13 3.63 -10.59
N ALA A 140 14.39 3.64 -11.89
CA ALA A 140 13.67 4.47 -12.84
C ALA A 140 12.16 4.16 -12.84
N ILE A 141 11.78 2.88 -12.87
CA ILE A 141 10.37 2.49 -12.77
C ILE A 141 9.78 2.91 -11.41
N ALA A 142 10.47 2.64 -10.30
CA ALA A 142 9.99 3.03 -8.97
C ALA A 142 9.78 4.54 -8.84
N TYR A 143 10.65 5.34 -9.44
CA TYR A 143 10.53 6.80 -9.43
C TYR A 143 9.39 7.27 -10.32
N ALA A 144 9.15 6.64 -11.46
CA ALA A 144 7.99 6.93 -12.30
C ALA A 144 6.67 6.61 -11.57
N VAL A 145 6.59 5.45 -10.92
CA VAL A 145 5.43 5.05 -10.10
C VAL A 145 5.27 6.00 -8.90
N GLY A 146 6.36 6.31 -8.20
CA GLY A 146 6.36 7.25 -7.09
C GLY A 146 5.90 8.66 -7.51
N ALA A 147 6.36 9.15 -8.67
CA ALA A 147 5.90 10.42 -9.23
C ALA A 147 4.40 10.38 -9.55
N ALA A 148 3.89 9.30 -10.14
CA ALA A 148 2.45 9.13 -10.37
C ALA A 148 1.65 9.14 -9.05
N CYS A 149 2.16 8.51 -7.99
CA CYS A 149 1.54 8.55 -6.66
C CYS A 149 1.51 9.97 -6.08
N ILE A 150 2.61 10.73 -6.19
CA ILE A 150 2.66 12.13 -5.73
C ILE A 150 1.70 13.01 -6.53
N ILE A 151 1.69 12.86 -7.87
CA ILE A 151 0.76 13.63 -8.71
C ILE A 151 -0.68 13.30 -8.33
N ARG A 152 -1.04 12.03 -8.14
CA ARG A 152 -2.37 11.64 -7.65
C ARG A 152 -2.69 12.29 -6.30
N ALA A 153 -1.79 12.15 -5.32
CA ALA A 153 -2.00 12.67 -3.97
C ALA A 153 -2.29 14.19 -3.96
N LEU A 154 -1.67 14.94 -4.87
CA LEU A 154 -1.85 16.39 -5.00
C LEU A 154 -3.03 16.77 -5.91
N ALA A 155 -3.36 15.96 -6.91
CA ALA A 155 -4.38 16.26 -7.90
C ALA A 155 -5.78 15.77 -7.49
N SER A 156 -5.88 14.69 -6.72
CA SER A 156 -7.15 14.12 -6.22
C SER A 156 -7.94 15.13 -5.38
N PRO A 157 -7.35 15.89 -4.44
CA PRO A 157 -8.05 16.95 -3.70
C PRO A 157 -8.55 18.12 -4.59
N LEU A 158 -8.06 18.23 -5.82
CA LEU A 158 -8.49 19.23 -6.81
C LEU A 158 -9.57 18.69 -7.77
N GLY A 159 -10.05 17.46 -7.54
CA GLY A 159 -11.07 16.80 -8.37
C GLY A 159 -10.53 16.11 -9.62
N VAL A 160 -9.20 15.94 -9.75
CA VAL A 160 -8.60 15.27 -10.90
C VAL A 160 -8.50 13.76 -10.64
N THR A 161 -9.29 12.98 -11.37
CA THR A 161 -9.42 11.53 -11.16
C THR A 161 -8.59 10.66 -12.11
N ALA A 162 -7.82 11.28 -13.02
CA ALA A 162 -7.11 10.58 -14.09
C ALA A 162 -6.11 9.51 -13.61
N LEU A 163 -5.59 9.65 -12.39
CA LEU A 163 -4.62 8.72 -11.80
C LEU A 163 -5.22 7.80 -10.74
N ASP A 164 -6.54 7.85 -10.52
CA ASP A 164 -7.17 7.16 -9.39
C ASP A 164 -7.11 5.65 -9.50
N LEU A 165 -7.12 5.15 -10.74
CA LEU A 165 -6.87 3.75 -11.03
C LEU A 165 -5.38 3.48 -11.28
N VAL A 166 -4.70 4.37 -12.01
CA VAL A 166 -3.37 4.12 -12.56
C VAL A 166 -2.30 4.07 -11.48
N ALA A 167 -2.28 5.02 -10.54
CA ALA A 167 -1.27 5.09 -9.50
C ALA A 167 -1.32 3.87 -8.55
N PRO A 168 -2.48 3.48 -7.97
CA PRO A 168 -2.56 2.28 -7.13
C PRO A 168 -2.20 1.00 -7.89
N LEU A 169 -2.69 0.82 -9.13
CA LEU A 169 -2.32 -0.36 -9.91
C LEU A 169 -0.82 -0.41 -10.22
N ALA A 170 -0.21 0.72 -10.57
CA ALA A 170 1.22 0.79 -10.84
C ALA A 170 2.06 0.43 -9.61
N PHE A 171 1.63 0.88 -8.42
CA PHE A 171 2.25 0.47 -7.15
C PHE A 171 2.16 -1.05 -6.93
N VAL A 172 0.95 -1.61 -7.05
CA VAL A 172 0.72 -3.05 -6.86
C VAL A 172 1.56 -3.89 -7.84
N LEU A 173 1.58 -3.49 -9.12
CA LEU A 173 2.40 -4.15 -10.15
C LEU A 173 3.90 -4.03 -9.85
N PHE A 174 4.35 -2.91 -9.30
CA PHE A 174 5.75 -2.74 -8.91
C PHE A 174 6.13 -3.64 -7.72
N VAL A 175 5.28 -3.76 -6.71
CA VAL A 175 5.49 -4.69 -5.60
C VAL A 175 5.53 -6.13 -6.11
N LEU A 176 4.63 -6.50 -7.03
CA LEU A 176 4.64 -7.82 -7.67
C LEU A 176 5.95 -8.07 -8.42
N LEU A 177 6.44 -7.10 -9.18
CA LEU A 177 7.72 -7.18 -9.90
C LEU A 177 8.90 -7.45 -8.94
N LEU A 178 8.99 -6.69 -7.84
CA LEU A 178 10.02 -6.92 -6.82
C LEU A 178 9.87 -8.29 -6.15
N SER A 179 8.63 -8.71 -5.89
CA SER A 179 8.32 -10.00 -5.27
C SER A 179 8.78 -11.17 -6.14
N ILE A 180 8.50 -11.12 -7.45
CA ILE A 180 8.96 -12.13 -8.41
C ILE A 180 10.49 -12.16 -8.47
N ARG A 181 11.16 -11.00 -8.48
CA ARG A 181 12.63 -10.95 -8.44
C ARG A 181 13.22 -11.57 -7.19
N LEU A 182 12.61 -11.34 -6.04
CA LEU A 182 13.04 -11.92 -4.76
C LEU A 182 12.85 -13.45 -4.73
N LEU A 183 11.83 -13.98 -5.40
CA LEU A 183 11.61 -15.42 -5.58
C LEU A 183 12.64 -16.08 -6.50
N VAL A 184 13.03 -15.39 -7.57
CA VAL A 184 13.93 -15.94 -8.60
C VAL A 184 15.40 -15.84 -8.20
N LYS A 185 15.81 -14.87 -7.36
CA LYS A 185 17.21 -14.76 -6.90
C LYS A 185 17.64 -16.06 -6.18
N PRO A 186 18.72 -16.73 -6.62
CA PRO A 186 19.22 -17.92 -5.93
C PRO A 186 19.63 -17.58 -4.48
N PRO A 187 19.39 -18.48 -3.50
CA PRO A 187 19.97 -18.32 -2.18
C PRO A 187 21.50 -18.24 -2.33
N MET A 188 22.15 -17.25 -1.71
CA MET A 188 23.61 -17.28 -1.60
C MET A 188 23.97 -18.58 -0.88
N GLN A 189 24.50 -19.55 -1.62
CA GLN A 189 25.19 -20.68 -1.00
C GLN A 189 26.33 -20.07 -0.20
N VAL A 190 26.28 -20.23 1.11
CA VAL A 190 27.42 -19.97 1.97
C VAL A 190 28.51 -20.92 1.48
N ALA A 191 29.48 -20.40 0.74
CA ALA A 191 30.65 -21.15 0.35
C ALA A 191 31.35 -21.56 1.66
N VAL A 192 31.13 -22.80 2.08
CA VAL A 192 31.94 -23.44 3.11
C VAL A 192 33.34 -23.50 2.51
N GLN A 193 34.24 -22.62 2.97
CA GLN A 193 35.66 -22.78 2.66
C GLN A 193 36.08 -24.14 3.26
N PRO A 194 36.65 -25.06 2.45
CA PRO A 194 37.30 -26.22 3.03
C PRO A 194 38.49 -25.70 3.83
N GLY A 195 38.50 -26.03 5.13
CA GLY A 195 39.58 -25.70 6.05
C GLY A 195 40.92 -26.17 5.50
N ARG A 196 41.93 -25.31 5.66
CA ARG A 196 43.34 -25.66 5.55
C ARG A 196 43.78 -26.43 6.78
#